data_AF-A0A327L9F0-F1
#
_entry.id   AF-A0A327L9F0-F1
#
_cell.length_a   1.000
_cell.length_b   1.000
_cell.length_c   1.000
_cell.angle_alpha   90.00
_cell.angle_beta   90.00
_cell.angle_gamma   90.00
#
_symmetry.space_group_name_H-M   'P 1'
#
loop_
_entity.id
_entity.type
_entity.pdbx_description
1 polymer ?
#
loop_
_entity_poly.entity_id
_entity_poly.type
_entity_poly.pdbx_seq_one_letter_code
_entity_poly.pdbx_strand_id
1 'polypeptide(L)'
;MRRSAVWFLLLAALLGLALLLAQRSGQTGLSDGDIASLLVKLGFIAMLSGAVLTLFRDRFAQAVQWALIWAVIALALVAGYTYRYDIKEAADRMMAELVPGRAASRGKVVEIARAQAGDFKITTKVNGAAVAMVLDTGASAVVLTHEAAKAAGLPLDFIKYNVNVDTANGRAQAAAVTLDRITVGGIVERSVPALIAPPGQLKVSLLGMSFLDRLESWEVRGGKLMMRPN
;
A
#
# COMPACT_ATOMS: atom_id res chain seq x y z
N MET A 1 -48.27 1.22 5.37
CA MET A 1 -48.90 0.40 6.43
C MET A 1 -50.40 0.28 6.13
N ARG A 2 -50.95 -0.94 5.97
CA ARG A 2 -52.40 -1.34 6.01
C ARG A 2 -52.81 -2.44 5.01
N ARG A 3 -52.16 -2.59 3.85
CA ARG A 3 -52.66 -3.53 2.81
C ARG A 3 -52.41 -5.02 3.12
N SER A 4 -51.27 -5.40 3.70
CA SER A 4 -50.93 -6.82 3.93
C SER A 4 -51.71 -7.47 5.08
N ALA A 5 -51.98 -6.73 6.17
CA ALA A 5 -52.78 -7.22 7.29
C ALA A 5 -54.23 -7.54 6.89
N VAL A 6 -54.78 -6.77 5.94
CA VAL A 6 -56.12 -7.00 5.39
C VAL A 6 -56.17 -8.32 4.62
N TRP A 7 -55.12 -8.69 3.87
CA TRP A 7 -55.08 -9.97 3.16
C TRP A 7 -55.04 -11.18 4.09
N PHE A 8 -54.36 -11.10 5.24
CA PHE A 8 -54.34 -12.20 6.21
C PHE A 8 -55.67 -12.33 6.96
N LEU A 9 -56.32 -11.21 7.30
CA LEU A 9 -57.67 -11.22 7.87
C LEU A 9 -58.69 -11.77 6.86
N LEU A 10 -58.56 -11.42 5.58
CA LEU A 10 -59.39 -11.96 4.51
C LEU A 10 -59.15 -13.45 4.30
N LEU A 11 -57.91 -13.93 4.36
CA LEU A 11 -57.58 -15.35 4.22
C LEU A 11 -58.12 -16.16 5.40
N ALA A 12 -58.01 -15.65 6.63
CA ALA A 12 -58.58 -16.27 7.82
C ALA A 12 -60.11 -16.29 7.77
N ALA A 13 -60.74 -15.21 7.30
CA ALA A 13 -62.19 -15.15 7.09
C ALA A 13 -62.66 -16.14 6.00
N LEU A 14 -61.91 -16.27 4.89
CA LEU A 14 -62.17 -17.23 3.83
C LEU A 14 -62.04 -18.68 4.31
N LEU A 15 -61.01 -18.97 5.11
CA LEU A 15 -60.80 -20.29 5.69
C LEU A 15 -61.90 -20.65 6.70
N GLY A 16 -62.31 -19.69 7.53
CA GLY A 16 -63.45 -19.84 8.44
C GLY A 16 -64.77 -20.08 7.69
N LEU A 17 -64.99 -19.35 6.60
CA LEU A 17 -66.16 -19.53 5.74
C LEU A 17 -66.14 -20.90 5.03
N ALA A 18 -64.99 -21.35 4.53
CA ALA A 18 -64.85 -22.66 3.91
C ALA A 18 -65.14 -23.81 4.89
N LEU A 19 -64.75 -23.66 6.15
CA LEU A 19 -65.03 -24.63 7.22
C LEU A 19 -66.51 -24.62 7.64
N LEU A 20 -67.16 -23.46 7.68
CA LEU A 20 -68.62 -23.35 7.86
C LEU A 20 -69.40 -23.99 6.70
N LEU A 21 -68.92 -23.84 5.47
CA LEU A 21 -69.52 -24.50 4.31
C LEU A 21 -69.31 -26.02 4.33
N ALA A 22 -68.16 -26.48 4.83
CA ALA A 22 -67.90 -27.90 5.08
C ALA A 22 -68.76 -28.49 6.21
N GLN A 23 -69.22 -27.67 7.17
CA GLN A 23 -70.19 -28.08 8.18
C GLN A 23 -71.55 -28.41 7.54
N ARG A 24 -71.94 -27.67 6.49
CA ARG A 24 -73.21 -27.88 5.78
C ARG A 24 -73.26 -29.17 4.97
N SER A 25 -72.10 -29.75 4.62
CA SER A 25 -72.00 -30.98 3.83
C SER A 25 -71.92 -32.26 4.67
N GLY A 26 -71.83 -32.18 6.01
CA GLY A 26 -71.96 -33.33 6.92
C GLY A 26 -70.89 -34.43 6.78
N GLN A 27 -69.77 -34.17 6.12
CA GLN A 27 -68.81 -35.22 5.70
C GLN A 27 -67.64 -35.49 6.67
N THR A 28 -67.47 -34.72 7.75
CA THR A 28 -66.19 -34.71 8.48
C THR A 28 -66.14 -35.57 9.75
N GLY A 29 -67.26 -36.11 10.24
CA GLY A 29 -67.28 -37.02 11.40
C GLY A 29 -66.77 -36.45 12.73
N LEU A 30 -66.54 -35.13 12.81
CA LEU A 30 -66.08 -34.42 14.00
C LEU A 30 -67.29 -33.85 14.76
N SER A 31 -67.23 -33.80 16.09
CA SER A 31 -68.28 -33.14 16.88
C SER A 31 -68.25 -31.62 16.67
N ASP A 32 -69.41 -30.96 16.70
CA ASP A 32 -69.52 -29.51 16.45
C ASP A 32 -68.63 -28.67 17.41
N GLY A 33 -68.44 -29.15 18.65
CA GLY A 33 -67.59 -28.50 19.65
C GLY A 33 -66.09 -28.59 19.32
N ASP A 34 -65.65 -29.71 18.75
CA ASP A 34 -64.24 -29.91 18.40
C ASP A 34 -63.82 -29.02 17.24
N ILE A 35 -64.68 -28.90 16.22
CA ILE A 35 -64.44 -28.05 15.05
C ILE A 35 -64.42 -26.58 15.46
N ALA A 36 -65.36 -26.14 16.29
CA ALA A 36 -65.38 -24.77 16.80
C ALA A 36 -64.10 -24.45 17.58
N SER A 37 -63.63 -25.39 18.42
CA SER A 37 -62.39 -25.19 19.18
C SER A 37 -61.14 -25.12 18.29
N LEU A 38 -61.08 -25.92 17.21
CA LEU A 38 -59.97 -25.93 16.25
C LEU A 38 -59.92 -24.65 15.43
N LEU A 39 -61.08 -24.14 15.00
CA LEU A 39 -61.19 -22.86 14.30
C LEU A 39 -60.68 -21.70 15.15
N VAL A 40 -61.10 -21.64 16.41
CA VAL A 40 -60.65 -20.61 17.35
C VAL A 40 -59.13 -20.71 17.57
N LYS A 41 -58.60 -21.92 17.79
CA LYS A 41 -57.15 -22.14 17.97
C LYS A 41 -56.32 -21.74 16.75
N LEU A 42 -56.75 -22.14 15.55
CA LEU A 42 -56.06 -21.78 14.30
C LEU A 42 -56.13 -20.29 14.01
N GLY A 43 -57.28 -19.66 14.25
CA GLY A 43 -57.44 -18.21 14.15
C GLY A 43 -56.53 -17.47 15.13
N PHE A 44 -56.40 -17.97 16.37
CA PHE A 44 -55.52 -17.39 17.37
C PHE A 44 -54.04 -17.51 16.99
N ILE A 45 -53.62 -18.66 16.46
CA ILE A 45 -52.25 -18.87 15.95
C ILE A 45 -51.97 -17.93 14.77
N ALA A 46 -52.87 -17.85 13.79
CA ALA A 46 -52.71 -16.94 12.65
C ALA A 46 -52.61 -15.47 13.08
N MET A 47 -53.42 -15.07 14.07
CA MET A 47 -53.39 -13.72 14.64
C MET A 47 -52.07 -13.45 15.38
N LEU A 48 -51.59 -14.39 16.19
CA LEU A 48 -50.31 -14.31 16.90
C LEU A 48 -49.14 -14.25 15.92
N SER A 49 -49.09 -15.12 14.92
CA SER A 49 -48.05 -15.11 13.89
C SER A 49 -48.07 -13.80 13.10
N GLY A 50 -49.24 -13.28 12.75
CA GLY A 50 -49.37 -11.96 12.10
C GLY A 50 -48.90 -10.80 12.98
N ALA A 51 -49.23 -10.83 14.28
CA ALA A 51 -48.78 -9.84 15.25
C ALA A 51 -47.26 -9.90 15.48
N VAL A 52 -46.69 -11.10 15.64
CA VAL A 52 -45.25 -11.30 15.81
C VAL A 52 -44.50 -10.85 14.55
N LEU A 53 -44.94 -11.23 13.36
CA LEU A 53 -44.30 -10.81 12.12
C LEU A 53 -44.36 -9.30 11.91
N THR A 54 -45.45 -8.63 12.31
CA THR A 54 -45.55 -7.17 12.20
C THR A 54 -44.70 -6.45 13.25
N LEU A 55 -44.61 -6.98 14.48
CA LEU A 55 -43.80 -6.41 15.55
C LEU A 55 -42.28 -6.61 15.33
N PHE A 56 -41.86 -7.71 14.71
CA PHE A 56 -40.44 -8.03 14.49
C PHE A 56 -39.88 -7.49 13.17
N ARG A 57 -40.72 -7.24 12.16
CA ARG A 57 -40.25 -6.82 10.82
C ARG A 57 -39.61 -5.43 10.82
N ASP A 58 -40.16 -4.48 11.56
CA ASP A 58 -39.61 -3.12 11.63
C ASP A 58 -38.31 -3.07 12.42
N ARG A 59 -38.20 -3.84 13.51
CA ARG A 59 -36.98 -3.94 14.32
C ARG A 59 -35.86 -4.67 13.58
N PHE A 60 -36.18 -5.70 12.80
CA PHE A 60 -35.20 -6.42 11.99
C PHE A 60 -34.67 -5.57 10.84
N ALA A 61 -35.54 -4.83 10.15
CA ALA A 61 -35.12 -3.90 9.09
C ALA A 61 -34.17 -2.81 9.64
N GLN A 62 -34.49 -2.25 10.81
CA GLN A 62 -33.61 -1.28 11.49
C GLN A 62 -32.28 -1.91 11.92
N ALA A 63 -32.30 -3.13 12.46
CA ALA A 63 -31.07 -3.84 12.84
C ALA A 63 -30.14 -4.08 11.63
N VAL A 64 -30.70 -4.46 10.48
CA VAL A 64 -29.96 -4.62 9.23
C VAL A 64 -29.40 -3.28 8.74
N GLN A 65 -30.16 -2.18 8.83
CA GLN A 65 -29.67 -0.85 8.48
C GLN A 65 -28.47 -0.44 9.34
N TRP A 66 -28.53 -0.63 10.66
CA TRP A 66 -27.41 -0.33 11.56
C TRP A 66 -26.20 -1.22 11.26
N ALA A 67 -26.41 -2.51 10.97
CA ALA A 67 -25.33 -3.42 10.58
C ALA A 67 -24.64 -2.96 9.30
N LEU A 68 -25.40 -2.49 8.30
CA LEU A 68 -24.85 -1.94 7.06
C LEU A 68 -24.04 -0.66 7.30
N ILE A 69 -24.53 0.25 8.15
CA ILE A 69 -23.79 1.46 8.52
C ILE A 69 -22.45 1.09 9.18
N TRP A 70 -22.47 0.17 10.14
CA TRP A 70 -21.24 -0.30 10.79
C TRP A 70 -20.29 -1.01 9.82
N ALA A 71 -20.81 -1.78 8.86
CA ALA A 71 -20.01 -2.40 7.82
C ALA A 71 -19.31 -1.36 6.92
N VAL A 72 -20.02 -0.29 6.55
CA VAL A 72 -19.44 0.83 5.79
C VAL A 72 -18.39 1.56 6.61
N ILE A 73 -18.62 1.81 7.90
CA ILE A 73 -17.63 2.43 8.80
C ILE A 73 -16.39 1.54 8.92
N ALA A 74 -16.56 0.24 9.13
CA ALA A 74 -15.45 -0.70 9.20
C ALA A 74 -14.65 -0.73 7.90
N LEU A 75 -15.33 -0.74 6.75
CA LEU A 75 -14.68 -0.67 5.45
C LEU A 75 -13.91 0.65 5.26
N ALA A 76 -14.49 1.78 5.68
CA ALA A 76 -13.83 3.08 5.65
C ALA A 76 -12.59 3.12 6.56
N LEU A 77 -12.65 2.50 7.75
CA LEU A 77 -11.51 2.38 8.65
C LEU A 77 -10.41 1.49 8.07
N VAL A 78 -10.77 0.37 7.45
CA VAL A 78 -9.82 -0.50 6.75
C VAL A 78 -9.16 0.24 5.59
N ALA A 79 -9.94 0.93 4.76
CA ALA A 79 -9.41 1.76 3.69
C ALA A 79 -8.47 2.85 4.24
N GLY A 80 -8.91 3.59 5.26
CA GLY A 80 -8.09 4.61 5.93
C GLY A 80 -6.80 4.06 6.52
N TYR A 81 -6.83 2.86 7.10
CA TYR A 81 -5.63 2.18 7.61
C TYR A 81 -4.72 1.73 6.47
N THR A 82 -5.25 1.15 5.40
CA THR A 82 -4.47 0.69 4.24
C THR A 82 -3.77 1.86 3.54
N TYR A 83 -4.50 2.95 3.29
CA TYR A 83 -4.02 4.15 2.59
C TYR A 83 -3.42 5.20 3.54
N ARG A 84 -3.14 4.85 4.80
CA ARG A 84 -2.66 5.80 5.83
C ARG A 84 -1.38 6.53 5.46
N TYR A 85 -0.52 5.90 4.65
CA TYR A 85 0.75 6.49 4.23
C TYR A 85 0.55 7.45 3.06
N ASP A 86 -0.30 7.08 2.09
CA ASP A 86 -0.60 7.91 0.91
C ASP A 86 -1.36 9.19 1.29
N ILE A 87 -2.31 9.07 2.23
CA ILE A 87 -3.08 10.22 2.75
C ILE A 87 -2.17 11.20 3.50
N LYS A 88 -1.21 10.69 4.28
CA LYS A 88 -0.22 11.55 4.98
C LYS A 88 0.68 12.27 3.98
N GLU A 89 1.16 11.59 2.95
CA GLU A 89 2.01 12.20 1.94
C GLU A 89 1.26 13.28 1.14
N ALA A 90 -0.01 13.05 0.80
CA ALA A 90 -0.86 14.06 0.16
C ALA A 90 -1.13 15.27 1.08
N ALA A 91 -1.44 15.03 2.35
CA ALA A 91 -1.64 16.08 3.34
C ALA A 91 -0.38 16.91 3.56
N ASP A 92 0.80 16.27 3.64
CA ASP A 92 2.08 16.94 3.80
C ASP A 92 2.41 17.84 2.59
N ARG A 93 2.08 17.41 1.36
CA ARG A 93 2.23 18.21 0.14
C ARG A 93 1.32 19.45 0.15
N MET A 94 0.05 19.28 0.53
CA MET A 94 -0.91 20.39 0.62
C MET A 94 -0.52 21.39 1.72
N MET A 95 -0.05 20.90 2.87
CA MET A 95 0.39 21.75 3.98
C MET A 95 1.69 22.49 3.67
N ALA A 96 2.58 21.90 2.87
CA ALA A 96 3.78 22.56 2.37
C ALA A 96 3.49 23.70 1.38
N GLU A 97 2.35 23.64 0.67
CA GLU A 97 1.89 24.67 -0.26
C GLU A 97 1.14 25.81 0.46
N LEU A 98 0.44 25.49 1.55
CA LEU A 98 -0.32 26.46 2.36
C LEU A 98 0.52 27.24 3.38
N VAL A 99 1.70 26.73 3.77
CA VAL A 99 2.60 27.38 4.73
C VAL A 99 4.01 27.53 4.14
N PRO A 100 4.32 28.65 3.48
CA PRO A 100 5.66 28.93 2.97
C PRO A 100 6.67 28.99 4.13
N GLY A 101 7.74 28.19 4.06
CA GLY A 101 8.90 28.31 4.97
C GLY A 101 9.11 27.20 6.01
N ARG A 102 8.30 26.15 6.05
CA ARG A 102 8.68 24.91 6.77
C ARG A 102 9.45 23.97 5.84
N ALA A 103 10.77 23.96 5.95
CA ALA A 103 11.63 22.95 5.32
C ALA A 103 11.42 21.59 6.00
N ALA A 104 10.42 20.84 5.56
CA ALA A 104 10.28 19.42 5.86
C ALA A 104 11.08 18.60 4.82
N SER A 105 12.40 18.75 4.81
CA SER A 105 13.28 17.79 4.14
C SER A 105 13.79 16.80 5.17
N ARG A 106 12.92 15.90 5.64
CA ARG A 106 13.34 14.74 6.42
C ARG A 106 13.49 13.57 5.44
N GLY A 107 14.73 13.34 5.02
CA GLY A 107 15.27 12.22 4.25
C GLY A 107 14.31 11.48 3.31
N LYS A 108 14.26 11.87 2.03
CA LYS A 108 13.69 10.99 1.00
C LYS A 108 14.58 9.76 0.91
N VAL A 109 14.08 8.63 1.42
CA VAL A 109 14.69 7.32 1.22
C VAL A 109 14.79 7.09 -0.28
N VAL A 110 15.98 6.78 -0.78
CA VAL A 110 16.18 6.45 -2.19
C VAL A 110 16.06 4.95 -2.35
N GLU A 111 15.09 4.52 -3.15
CA GLU A 111 14.86 3.12 -3.49
C GLU A 111 15.29 2.86 -4.94
N ILE A 112 16.09 1.81 -5.14
CA ILE A 112 16.56 1.39 -6.45
C ILE A 112 16.29 -0.10 -6.63
N ALA A 113 15.52 -0.45 -7.67
CA ALA A 113 15.25 -1.84 -8.01
C ALA A 113 16.48 -2.47 -8.69
N ARG A 114 16.72 -3.75 -8.39
CA ARG A 114 17.77 -4.55 -9.04
C ARG A 114 17.45 -4.72 -10.53
N ALA A 115 18.46 -4.58 -11.38
CA ALA A 115 18.29 -4.82 -12.81
C ALA A 115 18.14 -6.33 -13.10
N GLN A 116 17.61 -6.67 -14.28
CA GLN A 116 17.46 -8.07 -14.71
C GLN A 116 18.79 -8.86 -14.69
N ALA A 117 19.92 -8.18 -14.90
CA ALA A 117 21.26 -8.77 -14.87
C ALA A 117 21.78 -9.09 -13.44
N GLY A 118 21.06 -8.68 -12.39
CA GLY A 118 21.43 -8.95 -10.99
C GLY A 118 22.09 -7.77 -10.28
N ASP A 119 22.60 -6.77 -11.01
CA ASP A 119 23.29 -5.62 -10.43
C ASP A 119 22.35 -4.44 -10.17
N PHE A 120 22.73 -3.55 -9.24
CA PHE A 120 22.03 -2.28 -9.04
C PHE A 120 22.67 -1.19 -9.91
N LYS A 121 21.97 -0.78 -10.96
CA LYS A 121 22.38 0.33 -11.83
C LYS A 121 21.81 1.63 -11.29
N ILE A 122 22.68 2.61 -11.11
CA ILE A 122 22.38 3.87 -10.44
C ILE A 122 22.81 5.00 -11.36
N THR A 123 21.90 5.93 -11.66
CA THR A 123 22.29 7.19 -12.32
C THR A 123 22.62 8.21 -11.24
N THR A 124 23.87 8.62 -11.19
CA THR A 124 24.36 9.61 -10.24
C THR A 124 24.68 10.92 -10.95
N LYS A 125 24.82 12.01 -10.18
CA LYS A 125 25.45 13.24 -10.67
C LYS A 125 26.74 13.48 -9.91
N VAL A 126 27.87 13.50 -10.60
CA VAL A 126 29.19 13.81 -10.04
C VAL A 126 29.60 15.19 -10.52
N ASN A 127 29.82 16.13 -9.61
CA ASN A 127 30.10 17.53 -9.92
C ASN A 127 29.09 18.17 -10.90
N GLY A 128 27.87 17.62 -10.98
CA GLY A 128 26.81 18.06 -11.89
C GLY A 128 26.69 17.24 -13.19
N ALA A 129 27.71 16.47 -13.57
CA ALA A 129 27.66 15.58 -14.73
C ALA A 129 26.93 14.27 -14.41
N ALA A 130 26.06 13.80 -15.31
CA ALA A 130 25.38 12.52 -15.15
C ALA A 130 26.37 11.36 -15.37
N VAL A 131 26.51 10.48 -14.39
CA VAL A 131 27.40 9.31 -14.43
C VAL A 131 26.60 8.06 -14.12
N ALA A 132 26.63 7.07 -15.01
CA ALA A 132 26.07 5.77 -14.75
C ALA A 132 27.03 4.96 -13.86
N MET A 133 26.52 4.45 -12.75
CA MET A 133 27.27 3.66 -11.78
C MET A 133 26.59 2.33 -11.49
N VAL A 134 27.37 1.37 -11.02
CA VAL A 134 26.88 0.12 -10.43
C VAL A 134 27.22 0.11 -8.95
N LEU A 135 26.29 -0.33 -8.10
CA LEU A 135 26.58 -0.57 -6.68
C LEU A 135 27.62 -1.68 -6.55
N ASP A 136 28.73 -1.40 -5.88
CA ASP A 136 29.76 -2.38 -5.59
C ASP A 136 30.17 -2.29 -4.11
N THR A 137 29.61 -3.18 -3.29
CA THR A 137 29.95 -3.26 -1.86
C THR A 137 31.35 -3.84 -1.60
N GLY A 138 31.99 -4.43 -2.62
CA GLY A 138 33.37 -4.90 -2.55
C GLY A 138 34.38 -3.78 -2.79
N ALA A 139 33.96 -2.66 -3.39
CA ALA A 139 34.81 -1.51 -3.61
C ALA A 139 34.88 -0.62 -2.36
N SER A 140 36.08 -0.43 -1.81
CA SER A 140 36.31 0.45 -0.65
C SER A 140 36.08 1.94 -0.95
N ALA A 141 36.09 2.33 -2.23
CA ALA A 141 35.86 3.69 -2.66
C ALA A 141 34.95 3.75 -3.90
N VAL A 142 34.34 4.90 -4.15
CA VAL A 142 33.77 5.23 -5.45
C VAL A 142 34.87 5.20 -6.50
N VAL A 143 34.65 4.49 -7.61
CA VAL A 143 35.63 4.39 -8.70
C VAL A 143 35.01 4.91 -9.99
N LEU A 144 35.59 5.94 -10.58
CA LEU A 144 35.17 6.52 -11.85
C LEU A 144 35.95 5.91 -13.00
N THR A 145 35.28 5.70 -14.14
CA THR A 145 36.02 5.51 -15.39
C THR A 145 36.71 6.83 -15.77
N HIS A 146 37.76 6.74 -16.59
CA HIS A 146 38.47 7.91 -17.07
C HIS A 146 37.54 8.89 -17.81
N GLU A 147 36.62 8.36 -18.61
CA GLU A 147 35.64 9.12 -19.39
C GLU A 147 34.61 9.80 -18.48
N ALA A 148 34.15 9.11 -17.43
CA ALA A 148 33.24 9.69 -16.45
C ALA A 148 33.90 10.82 -15.65
N ALA A 149 35.17 10.63 -15.26
CA ALA A 149 35.95 11.66 -14.58
C ALA A 149 36.16 12.90 -15.48
N LYS A 150 36.42 12.69 -16.78
CA LYS A 150 36.51 13.75 -17.79
C LYS A 150 35.20 14.51 -17.91
N ALA A 151 34.07 13.80 -18.03
CA ALA A 151 32.74 14.40 -18.12
C ALA A 151 32.36 15.19 -16.86
N ALA A 152 32.83 14.75 -15.69
CA ALA A 152 32.65 15.43 -14.42
C ALA A 152 33.59 16.64 -14.20
N GLY A 153 34.45 16.96 -15.17
CA GLY A 153 35.36 18.11 -15.11
C GLY A 153 36.48 17.95 -14.08
N LEU A 154 36.86 16.71 -13.74
CA LEU A 154 37.98 16.46 -12.83
C LEU A 154 39.32 16.78 -13.51
N PRO A 155 40.34 17.23 -12.77
CA PRO A 155 41.60 17.73 -13.33
C PRO A 155 42.52 16.60 -13.81
N LEU A 156 42.18 15.96 -14.93
CA LEU A 156 42.86 14.76 -15.44
C LEU A 156 44.30 15.01 -15.92
N ASP A 157 44.69 16.25 -16.19
CA ASP A 157 46.04 16.56 -16.66
C ASP A 157 47.10 16.46 -15.55
N PHE A 158 46.67 16.50 -14.29
CA PHE A 158 47.55 16.51 -13.12
C PHE A 158 47.46 15.24 -12.28
N ILE A 159 46.59 14.29 -12.64
CA ILE A 159 46.43 13.05 -11.87
C ILE A 159 47.57 12.08 -12.13
N LYS A 160 48.00 11.40 -11.07
CA LYS A 160 48.98 10.31 -11.12
C LYS A 160 48.29 9.02 -10.72
N TYR A 161 48.37 8.00 -11.57
CA TYR A 161 47.87 6.66 -11.26
C TYR A 161 48.90 5.93 -10.38
N ASN A 162 48.97 6.30 -9.10
CA ASN A 162 49.96 5.79 -8.15
C ASN A 162 49.35 5.05 -6.95
N VAL A 163 48.03 4.96 -6.88
CA VAL A 163 47.32 4.19 -5.86
C VAL A 163 47.18 2.76 -6.35
N ASN A 164 47.80 1.82 -5.63
CA ASN A 164 47.58 0.40 -5.91
C ASN A 164 46.23 -0.02 -5.31
N VAL A 165 45.40 -0.65 -6.14
CA VAL A 165 44.10 -1.20 -5.75
C VAL A 165 44.05 -2.67 -6.11
N ASP A 166 43.58 -3.48 -5.17
CA ASP A 166 43.30 -4.88 -5.42
C ASP A 166 41.92 -5.00 -6.06
N THR A 167 41.86 -5.63 -7.24
CA THR A 167 40.63 -5.88 -7.98
C THR A 167 40.45 -7.38 -8.20
N ALA A 168 39.26 -7.79 -8.62
CA ALA A 168 39.01 -9.19 -8.98
C ALA A 168 39.92 -9.71 -10.12
N ASN A 169 40.46 -8.81 -10.95
CA ASN A 169 41.38 -9.14 -12.05
C ASN A 169 42.86 -9.01 -11.63
N GLY A 170 43.16 -8.83 -10.34
CA GLY A 170 44.50 -8.59 -9.81
C GLY A 170 44.75 -7.13 -9.42
N ARG A 171 46.02 -6.75 -9.27
CA ARG A 171 46.41 -5.39 -8.88
C ARG A 171 46.26 -4.43 -10.06
N ALA A 172 45.59 -3.31 -9.82
CA ALA A 172 45.48 -2.19 -10.73
C ALA A 172 46.06 -0.92 -10.09
N GLN A 173 46.39 0.07 -10.93
CA GLN A 173 46.71 1.42 -10.46
C GLN A 173 45.50 2.32 -10.66
N ALA A 174 45.28 3.25 -9.75
CA ALA A 174 44.25 4.28 -9.84
C ALA A 174 44.81 5.63 -9.39
N ALA A 175 44.13 6.70 -9.77
CA ALA A 175 44.43 8.04 -9.28
C ALA A 175 43.43 8.45 -8.19
N ALA A 176 43.93 8.95 -7.06
CA ALA A 176 43.07 9.48 -6.01
C ALA A 176 42.53 10.86 -6.38
N VAL A 177 41.24 11.07 -6.09
CA VAL A 177 40.56 12.36 -6.24
C VAL A 177 39.53 12.52 -5.14
N THR A 178 39.12 13.75 -4.86
CA THR A 178 37.96 14.03 -4.03
C THR A 178 36.88 14.66 -4.89
N LEU A 179 35.68 14.10 -4.84
CA LEU A 179 34.51 14.64 -5.53
C LEU A 179 33.93 15.77 -4.70
N ASP A 180 33.74 16.94 -5.30
CA ASP A 180 33.14 18.09 -4.61
C ASP A 180 31.71 17.77 -4.19
N ARG A 181 30.98 17.08 -5.08
CA ARG A 181 29.60 16.67 -4.85
C ARG A 181 29.25 15.43 -5.66
N ILE A 182 28.63 14.46 -5.00
CA ILE A 182 27.94 13.33 -5.63
C ILE A 182 26.48 13.33 -5.22
N THR A 183 25.58 13.11 -6.17
CA THR A 183 24.13 13.08 -5.95
C THR A 183 23.55 11.77 -6.45
N VAL A 184 22.77 11.10 -5.60
CA VAL A 184 22.08 9.85 -5.90
C VAL A 184 20.61 10.03 -5.54
N GLY A 185 19.74 10.13 -6.55
CA GLY A 185 18.35 10.51 -6.32
C GLY A 185 18.25 11.87 -5.61
N GLY A 186 17.73 11.87 -4.38
CA GLY A 186 17.65 13.05 -3.51
C GLY A 186 18.80 13.21 -2.51
N ILE A 187 19.73 12.24 -2.44
CA ILE A 187 20.85 12.26 -1.49
C ILE A 187 22.01 13.03 -2.10
N VAL A 188 22.58 13.96 -1.35
CA VAL A 188 23.69 14.81 -1.80
C VAL A 188 24.83 14.72 -0.80
N GLU A 189 25.91 14.07 -1.20
CA GLU A 189 27.14 13.98 -0.42
C GLU A 189 28.21 14.89 -1.01
N ARG A 190 29.04 15.46 -0.13
CA ARG A 190 30.13 16.39 -0.49
C ARG A 190 31.47 15.86 -0.03
N SER A 191 32.53 16.29 -0.70
CA SER A 191 33.90 15.93 -0.34
C SER A 191 34.10 14.42 -0.22
N VAL A 192 33.67 13.68 -1.25
CA VAL A 192 33.68 12.21 -1.26
C VAL A 192 34.97 11.70 -1.89
N PRO A 193 35.83 10.96 -1.15
CA PRO A 193 37.00 10.30 -1.71
C PRO A 193 36.60 9.33 -2.82
N ALA A 194 37.30 9.42 -3.94
CA ALA A 194 37.09 8.55 -5.09
C ALA A 194 38.43 8.19 -5.75
N LEU A 195 38.36 7.19 -6.61
CA LEU A 195 39.46 6.75 -7.45
C LEU A 195 39.08 6.92 -8.92
N ILE A 196 40.05 7.20 -9.76
CA ILE A 196 39.91 7.22 -11.22
C ILE A 196 40.70 6.06 -11.78
N ALA A 197 40.02 5.17 -12.50
CA ALA A 197 40.67 4.08 -13.21
C ALA A 197 41.37 4.58 -14.48
N PRO A 198 42.52 3.98 -14.88
CA PRO A 198 43.16 4.28 -16.14
C PRO A 198 42.22 4.00 -17.34
N PRO A 199 42.42 4.69 -18.47
CA PRO A 199 41.61 4.48 -19.68
C PRO A 199 41.50 2.99 -20.04
N GLY A 200 40.28 2.52 -20.32
CA GLY A 200 40.02 1.14 -20.74
C GLY A 200 40.09 0.06 -19.65
N GLN A 201 40.52 0.37 -18.43
CA GLN A 201 40.59 -0.63 -17.35
C GLN A 201 39.24 -0.87 -16.65
N LEU A 202 38.34 0.11 -16.67
CA LEU A 202 37.02 0.03 -16.05
C LEU A 202 35.95 0.40 -17.07
N LYS A 203 34.96 -0.48 -17.27
CA LYS A 203 33.88 -0.28 -18.24
C LYS A 203 32.74 0.59 -17.71
N VAL A 204 32.45 0.50 -16.41
CA VAL A 204 31.34 1.20 -15.76
C VAL A 204 31.84 1.70 -14.40
N SER A 205 31.45 2.91 -14.02
CA SER A 205 31.83 3.48 -12.72
C SER A 205 31.18 2.70 -11.57
N LEU A 206 31.82 2.67 -10.41
CA LEU A 206 31.40 1.90 -9.24
C LEU A 206 31.03 2.84 -8.09
N LEU A 207 29.88 2.61 -7.48
CA LEU A 207 29.45 3.28 -6.25
C LEU A 207 29.83 2.39 -5.06
N GLY A 208 30.97 2.71 -4.45
CA GLY A 208 31.55 1.94 -3.35
C GLY A 208 31.35 2.54 -1.96
N MET A 209 32.07 1.98 -0.99
CA MET A 209 31.90 2.26 0.43
C MET A 209 32.19 3.71 0.83
N SER A 210 33.11 4.41 0.15
CA SER A 210 33.39 5.83 0.46
C SER A 210 32.19 6.78 0.31
N PHE A 211 31.15 6.37 -0.42
CA PHE A 211 29.85 7.02 -0.45
C PHE A 211 28.87 6.38 0.55
N LEU A 212 28.77 5.05 0.57
CA LEU A 212 27.79 4.32 1.37
C LEU A 212 27.97 4.54 2.88
N ASP A 213 29.21 4.68 3.36
CA ASP A 213 29.55 4.91 4.77
C ASP A 213 29.17 6.32 5.27
N ARG A 214 28.76 7.22 4.37
CA ARG A 214 28.32 8.57 4.71
C ARG A 214 26.82 8.65 4.98
N LEU A 215 26.08 7.61 4.61
CA LEU A 215 24.64 7.52 4.76
C LEU A 215 24.29 7.13 6.20
N GLU A 216 23.12 7.55 6.69
CA GLU A 216 22.59 7.08 7.98
C GLU A 216 22.39 5.56 7.95
N SER A 217 21.85 5.05 6.85
CA SER A 217 21.75 3.61 6.61
C SER A 217 21.60 3.28 5.13
N TRP A 218 22.03 2.08 4.76
CA TRP A 218 21.72 1.47 3.48
C TRP A 218 21.43 -0.02 3.67
N GLU A 219 20.49 -0.57 2.89
CA GLU A 219 20.12 -1.98 2.98
C GLU A 219 19.70 -2.53 1.62
N VAL A 220 20.00 -3.81 1.38
CA VAL A 220 19.50 -4.55 0.21
C VAL A 220 18.49 -5.58 0.68
N ARG A 221 17.21 -5.38 0.34
CA ARG A 221 16.11 -6.28 0.75
C ARG A 221 15.13 -6.51 -0.38
N GLY A 222 14.75 -7.75 -0.62
CA GLY A 222 13.71 -8.10 -1.61
C GLY A 222 14.00 -7.61 -3.03
N GLY A 223 15.27 -7.59 -3.44
CA GLY A 223 15.68 -7.10 -4.76
C GLY A 223 15.70 -5.56 -4.89
N LYS A 224 15.63 -4.83 -3.78
CA LYS A 224 15.67 -3.36 -3.73
C LYS A 224 16.84 -2.89 -2.86
N LEU A 225 17.52 -1.84 -3.31
CA LEU A 225 18.48 -1.08 -2.53
C LEU A 225 17.76 0.12 -1.92
N MET A 226 17.85 0.28 -0.61
CA MET A 226 17.32 1.42 0.13
C MET A 226 18.49 2.22 0.70
N MET A 227 18.46 3.54 0.56
CA MET A 227 19.48 4.45 1.09
C MET A 227 18.82 5.61 1.84
N ARG A 228 19.32 5.90 3.05
CA ARG A 228 18.84 7.00 3.90
C ARG A 228 19.95 8.04 4.09
N PRO A 229 19.71 9.33 3.78
CA PRO A 229 20.70 10.39 4.00
C PRO A 229 20.92 10.63 5.51
N ASN A 230 22.14 11.02 5.88
CA ASN A 230 22.48 11.50 7.22
C ASN A 230 21.98 12.93 7.48
#